data_AF-A0A920PZR0-F1
#
_entry.id   AF-A0A920PZR0-F1
#
_cell.length_a   1.000
_cell.length_b   1.000
_cell.length_c   1.000
_cell.angle_alpha   90.00
_cell.angle_beta   90.00
_cell.angle_gamma   90.00
#
_symmetry.space_group_name_H-M   'P 1'
#
loop_
_entity.id
_entity.type
_entity.pdbx_description
1 polymer ?
#
loop_
_entity_poly.entity_id
_entity_poly.type
_entity_poly.pdbx_seq_one_letter_code
_entity_poly.pdbx_strand_id
1 'polypeptide(L)'
;MEIPETGDMTTDIRPDRERRRQNQQDYVLRTIEERGVRLVRLWFTDVLGRHKSVAISPAELETVLDEGLQFDGSAIDGFSRVQESDVLARPDPSTFELLPWADPSEPSGTIFCDITNLDGTSFEGDPRQVLRRNVDRARAVGFEMFCAPEVEFFYFADSGPVPTTLDRASYFDLTTTDVASDLRKQTLHMLEALSIPVEYSFHEDGPSQHEIDLQYTDALSMADSVMTLRLAVKKIAMDRGVYATFMPKPLNGVQGSGMHTHLSLFRDGENAFHDPAKADGLSDTARSFIAGLLRHAREITAVTNQLVNSYKRINEGYEAPRYVSWARNNRSALVRVPITKPGKVDSTRIEYRALDPACNPYLAFSVLLAAGLRGIKGAS
;
A
#
# COMPACT_ATOMS: atom_id res chain seq x y z
N MET A 1 1.17 57.84 9.22
CA MET A 1 0.33 56.66 8.99
C MET A 1 1.31 55.55 8.62
N GLU A 2 1.88 54.94 9.65
CA GLU A 2 2.89 53.88 9.50
C GLU A 2 2.18 52.58 9.13
N ILE A 3 2.69 51.94 8.08
CA ILE A 3 2.22 50.63 7.61
C ILE A 3 2.96 49.60 8.48
N PRO A 4 2.27 48.71 9.20
CA PRO A 4 2.95 47.70 10.00
C PRO A 4 3.51 46.61 9.07
N GLU A 5 4.80 46.30 9.26
CA GLU A 5 5.46 45.17 8.62
C GLU A 5 4.74 43.87 8.98
N THR A 6 4.31 43.13 7.95
CA THR A 6 3.78 41.79 8.06
C THR A 6 4.91 40.85 8.46
N GLY A 7 4.89 40.39 9.71
CA GLY A 7 5.82 39.39 10.23
C GLY A 7 5.77 38.10 9.42
N ASP A 8 6.95 37.62 9.07
CA ASP A 8 7.21 36.33 8.44
C ASP A 8 6.79 35.19 9.39
N MET A 9 5.70 34.49 9.05
CA MET A 9 5.26 33.27 9.73
C MET A 9 5.79 32.03 8.99
N THR A 10 7.11 31.93 8.82
CA THR A 10 7.74 30.61 8.68
C THR A 10 7.85 30.00 10.07
N THR A 11 6.79 29.34 10.53
CA THR A 11 6.91 28.40 11.66
C THR A 11 7.92 27.33 11.26
N ASP A 12 9.00 27.22 12.01
CA ASP A 12 10.01 26.19 11.79
C ASP A 12 9.39 24.81 12.07
N ILE A 13 9.01 24.09 11.01
CA ILE A 13 8.39 22.76 11.07
C ILE A 13 9.39 21.68 11.52
N ARG A 14 10.70 21.97 11.46
CA ARG A 14 11.78 21.02 11.77
C ARG A 14 11.80 20.57 13.25
N PRO A 15 11.73 21.46 14.27
CA PRO A 15 11.73 21.07 15.67
C PRO A 15 10.53 20.20 16.08
N ASP A 16 9.36 20.35 15.45
CA ASP A 16 8.19 19.51 15.77
C ASP A 16 8.31 18.09 15.20
N ARG A 17 8.88 17.93 14.00
CA ARG A 17 9.11 16.60 13.40
C ARG A 17 10.16 15.80 14.18
N GLU A 18 11.25 16.43 14.57
CA GLU A 18 12.34 15.78 15.32
C GLU A 18 11.87 15.36 16.72
N ARG A 19 11.12 16.23 17.40
CA ARG A 19 10.49 15.90 18.69
C ARG A 19 9.48 14.75 18.56
N ARG A 20 8.66 14.73 17.51
CA ARG A 20 7.73 13.60 17.25
C ARG A 20 8.49 12.30 17.01
N ARG A 21 9.56 12.34 16.22
CA ARG A 21 10.42 11.16 15.98
C ARG A 21 11.02 10.65 17.29
N GLN A 22 11.58 11.53 18.12
CA GLN A 22 12.13 11.14 19.41
C GLN A 22 11.08 10.49 20.31
N ASN A 23 9.89 11.09 20.43
CA ASN A 23 8.81 10.52 21.23
C ASN A 23 8.41 9.11 20.74
N GLN A 24 8.44 8.87 19.43
CA GLN A 24 8.15 7.55 18.85
C GLN A 24 9.29 6.55 19.14
N GLN A 25 10.55 6.97 19.05
CA GLN A 25 11.69 6.13 19.43
C GLN A 25 11.61 5.70 20.91
N ASP A 26 11.34 6.66 21.80
CA ASP A 26 11.19 6.40 23.23
C ASP A 26 10.02 5.43 23.50
N TYR A 27 8.91 5.58 22.76
CA TYR A 27 7.78 4.65 22.83
C TYR A 27 8.16 3.23 22.41
N VAL A 28 8.87 3.08 21.30
CA VAL A 28 9.31 1.76 20.79
C VAL A 28 10.25 1.07 21.76
N LEU A 29 11.28 1.77 22.23
CA LEU A 29 12.27 1.23 23.19
C LEU A 29 11.58 0.77 24.49
N ARG A 30 10.69 1.61 25.04
CA ARG A 30 9.91 1.25 26.24
C ARG A 30 9.01 0.04 25.99
N THR A 31 8.34 -0.02 24.84
CA THR A 31 7.44 -1.13 24.52
C THR A 31 8.21 -2.44 24.39
N ILE A 32 9.40 -2.41 23.80
CA ILE A 32 10.30 -3.57 23.68
C ILE A 32 10.72 -4.09 25.06
N GLU A 33 11.07 -3.20 25.98
CA GLU A 33 11.42 -3.56 27.35
C GLU A 33 10.22 -4.12 28.12
N GLU A 34 9.10 -3.39 28.13
CA GLU A 34 7.88 -3.75 28.87
C GLU A 34 7.25 -5.08 28.39
N ARG A 35 7.35 -5.36 27.09
CA ARG A 35 6.81 -6.58 26.47
C ARG A 35 7.83 -7.71 26.40
N GLY A 36 9.07 -7.49 26.85
CA GLY A 36 10.12 -8.50 26.83
C GLY A 36 10.44 -9.01 25.43
N VAL A 37 10.39 -8.13 24.42
CA VAL A 37 10.66 -8.48 23.01
C VAL A 37 12.08 -9.05 22.91
N ARG A 38 12.23 -10.16 22.21
CA ARG A 38 13.48 -10.90 22.03
C ARG A 38 14.14 -10.67 20.68
N LEU A 39 13.38 -10.24 19.70
CA LEU A 39 13.84 -10.04 18.33
C LEU A 39 13.07 -8.89 17.68
N VAL A 40 13.78 -8.03 16.95
CA VAL A 40 13.17 -6.98 16.14
C VAL A 40 13.52 -7.23 14.68
N ARG A 41 12.50 -7.32 13.83
CA ARG A 41 12.66 -7.47 12.39
C ARG A 41 12.61 -6.10 11.72
N LEU A 42 13.70 -5.74 11.07
CA LEU A 42 13.75 -4.61 10.17
C LEU A 42 13.22 -5.05 8.82
N TRP A 43 12.17 -4.41 8.33
CA TRP A 43 11.47 -4.72 7.09
C TRP A 43 11.75 -3.66 6.03
N PHE A 44 11.95 -4.09 4.79
CA PHE A 44 12.08 -3.20 3.64
C PHE A 44 11.65 -3.94 2.37
N THR A 45 11.54 -3.22 1.26
CA THR A 45 10.97 -3.76 0.02
C THR A 45 11.92 -3.57 -1.15
N ASP A 46 12.09 -4.63 -1.96
CA ASP A 46 12.87 -4.54 -3.20
C ASP A 46 12.06 -3.92 -4.35
N VAL A 47 12.71 -3.61 -5.49
CA VAL A 47 12.02 -2.93 -6.60
C VAL A 47 10.83 -3.74 -7.14
N LEU A 48 10.88 -5.06 -7.02
CA LEU A 48 9.83 -5.98 -7.47
C LEU A 48 8.66 -6.08 -6.48
N GLY A 49 8.71 -5.35 -5.35
CA GLY A 49 7.66 -5.37 -4.35
C GLY A 49 7.73 -6.59 -3.44
N ARG A 50 8.90 -7.25 -3.34
CA ARG A 50 9.10 -8.36 -2.41
C ARG A 50 9.56 -7.83 -1.06
N HIS A 51 8.93 -8.37 -0.03
CA HIS A 51 9.28 -8.08 1.35
C HIS A 51 10.64 -8.71 1.69
N LYS A 52 11.52 -7.93 2.32
CA LYS A 52 12.85 -8.33 2.80
C LYS A 52 12.92 -8.05 4.29
N SER A 53 13.79 -8.77 5.00
CA SER A 53 13.94 -8.58 6.44
C SER A 53 15.35 -8.89 6.90
N VAL A 54 15.85 -8.10 7.85
CA VAL A 54 16.98 -8.43 8.72
C VAL A 54 16.50 -8.42 10.16
N ALA A 55 17.00 -9.33 11.00
CA ALA A 55 16.61 -9.40 12.40
C ALA A 55 17.77 -8.95 13.28
N ILE A 56 17.46 -8.14 14.30
CA ILE A 56 18.42 -7.64 15.28
C ILE A 56 17.96 -7.98 16.69
N SER A 57 18.91 -8.03 17.62
CA SER A 57 18.59 -8.12 19.04
C SER A 57 18.09 -6.76 19.56
N PRO A 58 17.23 -6.73 20.59
CA PRO A 58 16.77 -5.50 21.23
C PRO A 58 17.91 -4.57 21.67
N ALA A 59 19.05 -5.14 22.07
CA ALA A 59 20.21 -4.38 22.53
C ALA A 59 20.86 -3.53 21.42
N GLU A 60 20.67 -3.91 20.15
CA GLU A 60 21.19 -3.15 19.00
C GLU A 60 20.24 -2.05 18.55
N LEU A 61 18.97 -2.08 18.98
CA LEU A 61 17.94 -1.25 18.36
C LEU A 61 18.18 0.24 18.57
N GLU A 62 18.62 0.66 19.75
CA GLU A 62 18.89 2.08 20.05
C GLU A 62 19.95 2.65 19.09
N THR A 63 21.08 1.95 18.94
CA THR A 63 22.13 2.30 17.98
C THR A 63 21.60 2.31 16.55
N VAL A 64 20.83 1.30 16.16
CA VAL A 64 20.27 1.19 14.80
C VAL A 64 19.23 2.28 14.50
N LEU A 65 18.48 2.74 15.51
CA LEU A 65 17.54 3.85 15.37
C LEU A 65 18.23 5.20 15.10
N ASP A 66 19.45 5.36 15.61
CA ASP A 66 20.27 6.57 15.42
C ASP A 66 21.09 6.48 14.13
N GLU A 67 21.91 5.44 14.01
CA GLU A 67 22.93 5.30 12.97
C GLU A 67 22.40 4.63 11.68
N GLY A 68 21.38 3.77 11.82
CA GLY A 68 20.94 2.86 10.76
C GLY A 68 21.75 1.56 10.74
N LEU A 69 21.15 0.48 10.24
CA LEU A 69 21.83 -0.81 10.07
C LEU A 69 22.51 -0.87 8.70
N GLN A 70 23.84 -0.97 8.68
CA GLN A 70 24.59 -1.19 7.45
C GLN A 70 24.41 -2.63 6.92
N PHE A 71 24.16 -2.77 5.62
CA PHE A 71 24.10 -4.06 4.95
C PHE A 71 24.46 -3.98 3.46
N ASP A 72 24.74 -5.13 2.86
CA ASP A 72 25.07 -5.27 1.44
C ASP A 72 23.81 -5.09 0.56
N GLY A 73 23.74 -3.95 -0.14
CA GLY A 73 22.65 -3.62 -1.06
C GLY A 73 22.58 -4.50 -2.31
N SER A 74 23.65 -5.22 -2.67
CA SER A 74 23.73 -6.00 -3.91
C SER A 74 22.78 -7.20 -3.94
N ALA A 75 22.36 -7.68 -2.75
CA ALA A 75 21.45 -8.82 -2.60
C ALA A 75 19.96 -8.47 -2.86
N ILE A 76 19.66 -7.21 -3.20
CA ILE A 76 18.30 -6.70 -3.40
C ILE A 76 18.07 -6.43 -4.89
N ASP A 77 17.05 -7.07 -5.47
CA ASP A 77 16.70 -6.83 -6.87
C ASP A 77 16.34 -5.35 -7.10
N GLY A 78 16.95 -4.74 -8.12
CA GLY A 78 16.80 -3.32 -8.45
C GLY A 78 17.82 -2.40 -7.79
N PHE A 79 18.63 -2.90 -6.85
CA PHE A 79 19.78 -2.19 -6.33
C PHE A 79 20.93 -2.56 -7.27
N SER A 80 21.64 -1.57 -7.81
CA SER A 80 22.56 -1.72 -8.95
C SER A 80 23.48 -2.95 -8.81
N ARG A 81 23.36 -3.92 -9.73
CA ARG A 81 24.17 -5.16 -9.76
C ARG A 81 25.64 -4.95 -10.12
N VAL A 82 26.09 -3.71 -10.36
CA VAL A 82 27.39 -3.43 -11.03
C VAL A 82 28.24 -2.38 -10.31
N GLN A 83 27.67 -1.61 -9.38
CA GLN A 83 28.43 -0.74 -8.47
C GLN A 83 27.94 -0.95 -7.06
N GLU A 84 28.77 -1.64 -6.29
CA GLU A 84 28.68 -1.94 -4.87
C GLU A 84 28.51 -0.63 -4.09
N SER A 85 27.43 -0.53 -3.33
CA SER A 85 27.36 0.46 -2.26
C SER A 85 26.70 -0.23 -1.07
N ASP A 86 27.46 -0.36 0.02
CA ASP A 86 26.88 -0.53 1.33
C ASP A 86 25.82 0.55 1.54
N VAL A 87 24.68 0.14 2.09
CA VAL A 87 23.55 1.02 2.36
C VAL A 87 23.14 0.87 3.82
N LEU A 88 22.36 1.83 4.31
CA LEU A 88 21.82 1.84 5.66
C LEU A 88 20.31 1.59 5.60
N ALA A 89 19.83 0.57 6.31
CA ALA A 89 18.42 0.44 6.67
C ALA A 89 18.14 1.31 7.89
N ARG A 90 17.37 2.38 7.72
CA ARG A 90 16.96 3.30 8.78
C ARG A 90 15.54 2.99 9.23
N PRO A 91 15.34 2.46 10.46
CA PRO A 91 14.00 2.13 10.93
C PRO A 91 13.13 3.38 11.08
N ASP A 92 11.88 3.27 10.66
CA ASP A 92 10.83 4.27 10.83
C ASP A 92 10.00 3.91 12.08
N PRO A 93 10.25 4.54 13.25
CA PRO A 93 9.69 4.10 14.53
C PRO A 93 8.16 4.14 14.57
N SER A 94 7.52 4.97 13.74
CA SER A 94 6.06 5.04 13.68
C SER A 94 5.41 3.82 13.03
N THR A 95 6.22 2.90 12.49
CA THR A 95 5.75 1.64 11.89
C THR A 95 5.98 0.42 12.77
N PHE A 96 6.41 0.63 14.03
CA PHE A 96 6.66 -0.47 14.95
C PHE A 96 5.37 -1.22 15.29
N GLU A 97 5.40 -2.53 15.10
CA GLU A 97 4.31 -3.42 15.46
C GLU A 97 4.84 -4.69 16.14
N LEU A 98 4.06 -5.27 17.05
CA LEU A 98 4.35 -6.59 17.60
C LEU A 98 3.87 -7.66 16.61
N LEU A 99 4.67 -8.69 16.40
CA LEU A 99 4.31 -9.79 15.51
C LEU A 99 3.35 -10.75 16.22
N PRO A 100 2.06 -10.83 15.83
CA PRO A 100 1.06 -11.62 16.56
C PRO A 100 1.25 -13.14 16.40
N TRP A 101 2.09 -13.56 15.45
CA TRP A 101 2.45 -14.97 15.22
C TRP A 101 3.80 -15.36 15.82
N ALA A 102 4.46 -14.48 16.56
CA ALA A 102 5.66 -14.84 17.31
C ALA A 102 5.30 -15.83 18.43
N ASP A 103 6.26 -16.65 18.84
CA ASP A 103 6.09 -17.50 20.02
C ASP A 103 5.80 -16.61 21.24
N PRO A 104 4.74 -16.86 22.03
CA PRO A 104 4.44 -16.06 23.22
C PRO A 104 5.57 -16.01 24.26
N SER A 105 6.46 -17.02 24.27
CA SER A 105 7.65 -17.06 25.13
C SER A 105 8.84 -16.29 24.54
N GLU A 106 8.82 -15.98 23.24
CA GLU A 106 9.82 -15.19 22.52
C GLU A 106 9.15 -14.07 21.69
N PRO A 107 8.50 -13.07 22.32
CA PRO A 107 7.82 -12.00 21.60
C PRO A 107 8.76 -11.31 20.62
N SER A 108 8.26 -11.01 19.42
CA SER A 108 9.03 -10.35 18.37
C SER A 108 8.31 -9.11 17.86
N GLY A 109 9.06 -8.08 17.49
CA GLY A 109 8.54 -6.87 16.85
C GLY A 109 9.01 -6.73 15.41
N THR A 110 8.41 -5.79 14.69
CA THR A 110 8.80 -5.41 13.34
C THR A 110 8.80 -3.89 13.16
N ILE A 111 9.66 -3.37 12.29
CA ILE A 111 9.74 -1.94 11.92
C ILE A 111 10.09 -1.84 10.43
N PHE A 112 9.33 -1.08 9.65
CA PHE A 112 9.71 -0.74 8.27
C PHE A 112 10.89 0.23 8.26
N CYS A 113 11.77 0.06 7.28
CA CYS A 113 12.97 0.86 7.11
C CYS A 113 12.93 1.60 5.77
N ASP A 114 13.42 2.84 5.78
CA ASP A 114 13.88 3.51 4.58
C ASP A 114 15.34 3.14 4.32
N ILE A 115 15.72 2.94 3.06
CA ILE A 115 17.11 2.67 2.69
C ILE A 115 17.79 3.97 2.32
N THR A 116 18.98 4.21 2.87
CA THR A 116 19.81 5.39 2.60
C THR A 116 21.21 5.00 2.18
N ASN A 117 21.89 5.87 1.46
CA ASN A 117 23.33 5.77 1.25
C ASN A 117 24.07 5.99 2.58
N LEU A 118 25.36 5.63 2.65
CA LEU A 118 26.17 5.83 3.86
C LEU A 118 26.30 7.31 4.28
N ASP A 119 26.17 8.23 3.34
CA ASP A 119 26.16 9.69 3.61
C ASP A 119 24.80 10.19 4.16
N GLY A 120 23.83 9.30 4.34
CA GLY A 120 22.49 9.60 4.82
C GLY A 120 21.51 10.07 3.75
N THR A 121 21.95 10.24 2.50
CA THR A 121 21.04 10.61 1.40
C THR A 121 20.11 9.46 1.04
N SER A 122 18.91 9.80 0.54
CA SER A 122 17.93 8.81 0.09
C SER A 122 18.49 7.89 -0.99
N PHE A 123 18.37 6.58 -0.79
CA PHE A 123 18.75 5.62 -1.83
C PHE A 123 17.69 5.61 -2.95
N GLU A 124 18.10 5.86 -4.19
CA GLU A 124 17.15 6.03 -5.29
C GLU A 124 16.39 4.75 -5.66
N GLY A 125 16.99 3.59 -5.39
CA GLY A 125 16.40 2.29 -5.67
C GLY A 125 15.39 1.81 -4.62
N ASP A 126 15.19 2.53 -3.52
CA ASP A 126 14.20 2.19 -2.50
C ASP A 126 12.78 2.63 -2.91
N PRO A 127 11.85 1.69 -3.14
CA PRO A 127 10.46 2.00 -3.47
C PRO A 127 9.77 2.89 -2.44
N ARG A 128 10.04 2.70 -1.15
CA ARG A 128 9.40 3.45 -0.06
C ARG A 128 9.80 4.92 -0.12
N GLN A 129 11.09 5.19 -0.34
CA GLN A 129 11.61 6.54 -0.61
C GLN A 129 11.03 7.14 -1.91
N VAL A 130 10.81 6.34 -2.96
CA VAL A 130 10.18 6.82 -4.21
C VAL A 130 8.75 7.32 -3.95
N LEU A 131 7.95 6.59 -3.16
CA LEU A 131 6.61 7.05 -2.78
C LEU A 131 6.68 8.29 -1.88
N ARG A 132 7.54 8.26 -0.85
CA ARG A 132 7.71 9.37 0.10
C ARG A 132 8.02 10.68 -0.62
N ARG A 133 8.94 10.69 -1.58
CA ARG A 133 9.27 11.87 -2.40
C ARG A 133 8.06 12.44 -3.14
N ASN A 134 7.20 11.60 -3.72
CA ASN A 134 6.01 12.08 -4.42
C ASN A 134 4.90 12.52 -3.46
N VAL A 135 4.76 11.90 -2.29
CA VAL A 135 3.87 12.37 -1.22
C VAL A 135 4.32 13.75 -0.72
N ASP A 136 5.62 13.95 -0.50
CA ASP A 136 6.16 15.24 -0.05
C ASP A 136 5.99 16.33 -1.12
N ARG A 137 6.14 15.99 -2.42
CA ARG A 137 5.81 16.90 -3.52
C ARG A 137 4.33 17.29 -3.54
N ALA A 138 3.42 16.33 -3.29
CA ALA A 138 1.99 16.62 -3.19
C ALA A 138 1.71 17.58 -2.02
N ARG A 139 2.33 17.32 -0.86
CA ARG A 139 2.19 18.16 0.34
C ARG A 139 2.73 19.57 0.11
N ALA A 140 3.82 19.73 -0.64
CA ALA A 140 4.39 21.03 -0.98
C ALA A 140 3.43 21.91 -1.81
N VAL A 141 2.48 21.31 -2.53
CA VAL A 141 1.41 22.01 -3.26
C VAL A 141 0.05 21.91 -2.55
N GLY A 142 0.05 21.57 -1.26
CA GLY A 142 -1.12 21.55 -0.39
C GLY A 142 -2.06 20.38 -0.62
N PHE A 143 -1.57 19.22 -1.07
CA PHE A 143 -2.36 18.01 -1.20
C PHE A 143 -1.83 16.86 -0.33
N GLU A 144 -2.74 16.11 0.25
CA GLU A 144 -2.48 14.81 0.87
C GLU A 144 -3.27 13.73 0.14
N MET A 145 -2.62 12.61 -0.21
CA MET A 145 -3.28 11.50 -0.90
C MET A 145 -3.66 10.40 0.08
N PHE A 146 -4.92 9.99 0.03
CA PHE A 146 -5.43 8.81 0.72
C PHE A 146 -5.71 7.70 -0.27
N CYS A 147 -5.47 6.46 0.15
CA CYS A 147 -5.64 5.26 -0.66
C CYS A 147 -6.48 4.22 0.10
N ALA A 148 -7.36 3.51 -0.60
CA ALA A 148 -8.10 2.36 -0.08
C ALA A 148 -8.14 1.26 -1.15
N PRO A 149 -7.22 0.27 -1.11
CA PRO A 149 -7.20 -0.84 -2.04
C PRO A 149 -8.18 -1.94 -1.64
N GLU A 150 -8.89 -2.45 -2.64
CA GLU A 150 -9.65 -3.70 -2.64
C GLU A 150 -8.69 -4.80 -3.11
N VAL A 151 -8.17 -5.65 -2.21
CA VAL A 151 -7.09 -6.59 -2.53
C VAL A 151 -7.64 -7.99 -2.74
N GLU A 152 -7.64 -8.44 -3.99
CA GLU A 152 -8.07 -9.79 -4.35
C GLU A 152 -6.91 -10.80 -4.32
N PHE A 153 -7.21 -12.06 -4.01
CA PHE A 153 -6.25 -13.17 -4.02
C PHE A 153 -6.95 -14.52 -4.13
N PHE A 154 -6.17 -15.58 -4.38
CA PHE A 154 -6.67 -16.95 -4.38
C PHE A 154 -6.06 -17.77 -3.25
N TYR A 155 -6.84 -18.68 -2.67
CA TYR A 155 -6.33 -19.83 -1.91
C TYR A 155 -6.47 -21.11 -2.73
N PHE A 156 -5.41 -21.92 -2.76
CA PHE A 156 -5.37 -23.20 -3.47
C PHE A 156 -4.88 -24.31 -2.54
N ALA A 157 -5.21 -25.56 -2.85
CA ALA A 157 -4.69 -26.71 -2.12
C ALA A 157 -3.18 -26.91 -2.34
N ASP A 158 -2.66 -26.42 -3.46
CA ASP A 158 -1.27 -26.62 -3.89
C ASP A 158 -0.77 -25.45 -4.78
N SER A 159 0.53 -25.47 -5.11
CA SER A 159 1.19 -24.48 -5.96
C SER A 159 1.60 -25.04 -7.33
N GLY A 160 0.93 -26.09 -7.79
CA GLY A 160 1.19 -26.74 -9.06
C GLY A 160 0.91 -25.85 -10.28
N PRO A 161 1.30 -26.28 -11.50
CA PRO A 161 1.10 -25.51 -12.72
C PRO A 161 -0.37 -25.18 -13.03
N VAL A 162 -1.29 -26.05 -12.57
CA VAL A 162 -2.73 -25.81 -12.52
C VAL A 162 -3.15 -26.12 -11.09
N PRO A 163 -3.22 -25.11 -10.22
CA PRO A 163 -3.47 -25.33 -8.79
C PRO A 163 -4.92 -25.75 -8.54
N THR A 164 -5.13 -26.57 -7.51
CA THR A 164 -6.47 -27.08 -7.16
C THR A 164 -7.25 -26.06 -6.32
N THR A 165 -8.48 -25.71 -6.72
CA THR A 165 -9.36 -24.84 -5.93
C THR A 165 -9.83 -25.54 -4.66
N LEU A 166 -10.02 -24.78 -3.57
CA LEU A 166 -10.53 -25.27 -2.30
C LEU A 166 -12.07 -25.38 -2.29
N ASP A 167 -12.73 -24.63 -3.18
CA ASP A 167 -14.18 -24.55 -3.28
C ASP A 167 -14.62 -24.28 -4.74
N ARG A 168 -15.93 -24.03 -4.89
CA ARG A 168 -16.61 -23.62 -6.14
C ARG A 168 -17.58 -22.46 -5.91
N ALA A 169 -17.35 -21.68 -4.85
CA ALA A 169 -18.24 -20.60 -4.47
C ALA A 169 -18.04 -19.37 -5.36
N SER A 170 -18.97 -18.42 -5.25
CA SER A 170 -18.95 -17.18 -6.01
C SER A 170 -19.29 -15.97 -5.14
N TYR A 171 -19.59 -14.84 -5.79
CA TYR A 171 -19.68 -13.53 -5.16
C TYR A 171 -20.65 -13.49 -3.99
N PHE A 172 -20.14 -13.13 -2.81
CA PHE A 172 -20.87 -13.08 -1.54
C PHE A 172 -21.50 -14.41 -1.08
N ASP A 173 -21.12 -15.55 -1.64
CA ASP A 173 -21.64 -16.83 -1.18
C ASP A 173 -21.23 -17.11 0.28
N LEU A 174 -22.23 -17.47 1.09
CA LEU A 174 -22.01 -18.05 2.40
C LEU A 174 -21.84 -19.56 2.23
N THR A 175 -20.60 -20.02 2.20
CA THR A 175 -20.30 -21.46 2.07
C THR A 175 -20.39 -22.16 3.42
N THR A 176 -20.99 -23.35 3.45
CA THR A 176 -20.87 -24.28 4.58
C THR A 176 -19.49 -24.95 4.64
N THR A 177 -18.70 -24.81 3.58
CA THR A 177 -17.32 -25.28 3.50
C THR A 177 -16.44 -24.41 4.39
N ASP A 178 -16.01 -24.98 5.51
CA ASP A 178 -15.41 -24.29 6.67
C ASP A 178 -14.06 -23.60 6.36
N VAL A 179 -13.30 -24.14 5.39
CA VAL A 179 -11.88 -23.82 5.21
C VAL A 179 -11.63 -22.38 4.79
N ALA A 180 -12.27 -21.89 3.73
CA ALA A 180 -11.99 -20.56 3.19
C ALA A 180 -12.48 -19.43 4.11
N SER A 181 -13.64 -19.60 4.74
CA SER A 181 -14.20 -18.62 5.67
C SER A 181 -13.37 -18.52 6.97
N ASP A 182 -12.86 -19.64 7.47
CA ASP A 182 -11.96 -19.67 8.63
C ASP A 182 -10.60 -19.00 8.33
N LEU A 183 -10.04 -19.23 7.12
CA LEU A 183 -8.82 -18.55 6.65
C LEU A 183 -8.97 -17.03 6.58
N ARG A 184 -10.07 -16.53 5.99
CA ARG A 184 -10.33 -15.09 5.95
C ARG A 184 -10.46 -14.53 7.36
N LYS A 185 -11.25 -15.15 8.23
CA LYS A 185 -11.43 -14.71 9.63
C LYS A 185 -10.10 -14.62 10.39
N GLN A 186 -9.22 -15.61 10.27
CA GLN A 186 -7.91 -15.58 10.91
C GLN A 186 -7.00 -14.48 10.35
N THR A 187 -7.08 -14.24 9.05
CA THR A 187 -6.38 -13.13 8.41
C THR A 187 -6.88 -11.80 8.97
N LEU A 188 -8.19 -11.61 9.15
CA LEU A 188 -8.75 -10.39 9.73
C LEU A 188 -8.25 -10.13 11.16
N HIS A 189 -8.27 -11.16 12.02
CA HIS A 189 -7.73 -11.02 13.38
C HIS A 189 -6.22 -10.70 13.39
N MET A 190 -5.46 -11.26 12.45
CA MET A 190 -4.03 -10.97 12.31
C MET A 190 -3.79 -9.53 11.87
N LEU A 191 -4.60 -9.01 10.93
CA LEU A 191 -4.52 -7.62 10.47
C LEU A 191 -4.93 -6.64 11.58
N GLU A 192 -5.98 -6.94 12.33
CA GLU A 192 -6.41 -6.16 13.50
C GLU A 192 -5.29 -6.08 14.55
N ALA A 193 -4.62 -7.21 14.83
CA ALA A 193 -3.49 -7.25 15.76
C ALA A 193 -2.24 -6.50 15.26
N LEU A 194 -2.17 -6.17 13.97
CA LEU A 194 -1.12 -5.36 13.33
C LEU A 194 -1.60 -3.93 13.04
N SER A 195 -2.70 -3.49 13.67
CA SER A 195 -3.27 -2.16 13.52
C SER A 195 -3.72 -1.81 12.09
N ILE A 196 -4.05 -2.81 11.26
CA ILE A 196 -4.52 -2.61 9.88
C ILE A 196 -6.05 -2.74 9.85
N PRO A 197 -6.79 -1.62 9.74
CA PRO A 197 -8.25 -1.66 9.69
C PRO A 197 -8.74 -2.22 8.36
N VAL A 198 -9.63 -3.21 8.44
CA VAL A 198 -10.33 -3.81 7.31
C VAL A 198 -11.76 -3.28 7.27
N GLU A 199 -12.21 -2.83 6.11
CA GLU A 199 -13.57 -2.36 5.88
C GLU A 199 -14.50 -3.55 5.55
N TYR A 200 -14.12 -4.39 4.59
CA TYR A 200 -14.90 -5.55 4.16
C TYR A 200 -14.01 -6.76 3.87
N SER A 201 -14.58 -7.96 3.96
CA SER A 201 -13.96 -9.17 3.41
C SER A 201 -15.03 -10.17 2.98
N PHE A 202 -14.84 -10.74 1.80
CA PHE A 202 -15.83 -11.63 1.19
C PHE A 202 -15.20 -12.61 0.19
N HIS A 203 -16.03 -13.55 -0.27
CA HIS A 203 -15.71 -14.40 -1.40
C HIS A 203 -15.97 -13.63 -2.70
N GLU A 204 -15.01 -13.69 -3.62
CA GLU A 204 -15.10 -13.03 -4.93
C GLU A 204 -15.83 -13.96 -5.95
N ASP A 205 -16.00 -13.49 -7.18
CA ASP A 205 -16.65 -14.15 -8.29
C ASP A 205 -16.04 -15.53 -8.61
N GLY A 206 -14.70 -15.61 -8.63
CA GLY A 206 -13.95 -16.80 -9.03
C GLY A 206 -13.87 -17.87 -7.93
N PRO A 207 -13.76 -19.16 -8.28
CA PRO A 207 -13.66 -20.24 -7.31
C PRO A 207 -12.39 -20.10 -6.46
N SER A 208 -12.54 -20.14 -5.14
CA SER A 208 -11.48 -19.86 -4.16
C SER A 208 -10.79 -18.51 -4.31
N GLN A 209 -11.47 -17.54 -4.91
CA GLN A 209 -11.06 -16.15 -4.95
C GLN A 209 -11.68 -15.40 -3.77
N HIS A 210 -10.89 -14.52 -3.17
CA HIS A 210 -11.25 -13.79 -1.97
C HIS A 210 -10.78 -12.35 -2.08
N GLU A 211 -11.45 -11.48 -1.34
CA GLU A 211 -11.15 -10.05 -1.29
C GLU A 211 -11.10 -9.56 0.16
N ILE A 212 -10.15 -8.66 0.42
CA ILE A 212 -10.05 -7.88 1.65
C ILE A 212 -9.92 -6.41 1.26
N ASP A 213 -10.88 -5.61 1.70
CA ASP A 213 -10.92 -4.17 1.48
C ASP A 213 -10.31 -3.46 2.67
N LEU A 214 -9.24 -2.70 2.43
CA LEU A 214 -8.61 -1.93 3.50
C LEU A 214 -9.32 -0.60 3.70
N GLN A 215 -9.52 -0.19 4.96
CA GLN A 215 -9.99 1.15 5.25
C GLN A 215 -8.92 2.17 4.82
N TYR A 216 -9.36 3.31 4.28
CA TYR A 216 -8.44 4.29 3.72
C TYR A 216 -7.45 4.84 4.76
N THR A 217 -6.21 5.07 4.34
CA THR A 217 -5.21 5.83 5.09
C THR A 217 -4.29 6.57 4.11
N ASP A 218 -3.32 7.34 4.61
CA ASP A 218 -2.36 8.03 3.76
C ASP A 218 -1.57 7.04 2.88
N ALA A 219 -1.11 7.51 1.72
CA ALA A 219 -0.53 6.65 0.70
C ALA A 219 0.66 5.80 1.19
N LEU A 220 1.52 6.33 2.06
CA LEU A 220 2.71 5.62 2.51
C LEU A 220 2.34 4.52 3.50
N SER A 221 1.54 4.87 4.50
CA SER A 221 0.99 3.90 5.45
C SER A 221 0.18 2.81 4.74
N MET A 222 -0.58 3.18 3.71
CA MET A 222 -1.34 2.20 2.93
C MET A 222 -0.44 1.24 2.15
N ALA A 223 0.68 1.71 1.60
CA ALA A 223 1.63 0.83 0.95
C ALA A 223 2.28 -0.16 1.94
N ASP A 224 2.63 0.30 3.13
CA ASP A 224 3.11 -0.55 4.24
C ASP A 224 2.02 -1.59 4.61
N SER A 225 0.75 -1.19 4.73
CA SER A 225 -0.38 -2.09 4.99
C SER A 225 -0.59 -3.16 3.90
N VAL A 226 -0.46 -2.81 2.62
CA VAL A 226 -0.55 -3.78 1.52
C VAL A 226 0.60 -4.80 1.58
N MET A 227 1.82 -4.37 1.90
CA MET A 227 2.95 -5.28 2.11
C MET A 227 2.66 -6.27 3.23
N THR A 228 2.18 -5.78 4.37
CA THR A 228 1.85 -6.58 5.55
C THR A 228 0.67 -7.53 5.31
N LEU A 229 -0.37 -7.07 4.61
CA LEU A 229 -1.52 -7.90 4.25
C LEU A 229 -1.12 -9.10 3.41
N ARG A 230 -0.24 -8.90 2.41
CA ARG A 230 0.26 -10.00 1.59
C ARG A 230 1.04 -11.04 2.39
N LEU A 231 1.78 -10.59 3.42
CA LEU A 231 2.48 -11.48 4.33
C LEU A 231 1.50 -12.24 5.24
N ALA A 232 0.53 -11.55 5.83
CA ALA A 232 -0.47 -12.14 6.72
C ALA A 232 -1.29 -13.23 6.02
N VAL A 233 -1.83 -12.94 4.83
CA VAL A 233 -2.58 -13.89 3.99
C VAL A 233 -1.73 -15.15 3.70
N LYS A 234 -0.47 -14.97 3.29
CA LYS A 234 0.43 -16.09 2.98
C LYS A 234 0.80 -16.90 4.23
N LYS A 235 1.00 -16.24 5.37
CA LYS A 235 1.30 -16.88 6.66
C LYS A 235 0.15 -17.76 7.11
N ILE A 236 -1.07 -17.22 7.11
CA ILE A 236 -2.28 -17.96 7.48
C ILE A 236 -2.51 -19.15 6.54
N ALA A 237 -2.32 -18.97 5.23
CA ALA A 237 -2.39 -20.07 4.28
C ALA A 237 -1.39 -21.18 4.58
N MET A 238 -0.12 -20.81 4.79
CA MET A 238 0.96 -21.76 5.11
C MET A 238 0.65 -22.54 6.40
N ASP A 239 0.19 -21.87 7.46
CA ASP A 239 -0.14 -22.49 8.74
C ASP A 239 -1.31 -23.50 8.62
N ARG A 240 -2.15 -23.35 7.60
CA ARG A 240 -3.29 -24.23 7.31
C ARG A 240 -3.00 -25.22 6.19
N GLY A 241 -1.77 -25.29 5.69
CA GLY A 241 -1.38 -26.22 4.64
C GLY A 241 -1.99 -25.93 3.28
N VAL A 242 -2.37 -24.68 3.01
CA VAL A 242 -2.87 -24.22 1.71
C VAL A 242 -1.91 -23.18 1.11
N TYR A 243 -2.10 -22.87 -0.17
CA TYR A 243 -1.26 -21.95 -0.92
C TYR A 243 -2.03 -20.67 -1.26
N ALA A 244 -1.55 -19.52 -0.77
CA ALA A 244 -2.08 -18.23 -1.17
C ALA A 244 -1.29 -17.61 -2.31
N THR A 245 -1.99 -17.00 -3.27
CA THR A 245 -1.35 -16.25 -4.35
C THR A 245 -2.08 -14.95 -4.68
N PHE A 246 -1.29 -13.92 -4.94
CA PHE A 246 -1.70 -12.61 -5.47
C PHE A 246 -1.36 -12.50 -6.96
N MET A 247 -1.13 -13.63 -7.63
CA MET A 247 -0.89 -13.68 -9.07
C MET A 247 -2.12 -13.12 -9.79
N PRO A 248 -1.96 -12.18 -10.75
CA PRO A 248 -3.11 -11.51 -11.37
C PRO A 248 -4.06 -12.46 -12.12
N LYS A 249 -3.52 -13.56 -12.65
CA LYS A 249 -4.27 -14.54 -13.44
C LYS A 249 -3.70 -15.95 -13.23
N PRO A 250 -4.05 -16.62 -12.11
CA PRO A 250 -3.53 -17.94 -11.80
C PRO A 250 -4.24 -19.05 -12.58
N LEU A 251 -5.50 -18.83 -12.99
CA LEU A 251 -6.32 -19.79 -13.72
C LEU A 251 -6.85 -19.16 -15.03
N ASN A 252 -6.90 -19.96 -16.09
CA ASN A 252 -7.53 -19.57 -17.36
C ASN A 252 -9.05 -19.82 -17.28
N GLY A 253 -9.87 -18.98 -17.92
CA GLY A 253 -11.31 -19.20 -18.02
C GLY A 253 -12.14 -18.73 -16.83
N VAL A 254 -11.52 -18.18 -15.79
CA VAL A 254 -12.17 -17.56 -14.61
C VAL A 254 -11.66 -16.14 -14.37
N GLN A 255 -12.26 -15.38 -13.45
CA GLN A 255 -11.79 -14.05 -13.03
C GLN A 255 -10.33 -14.07 -12.55
N GLY A 256 -9.67 -12.92 -12.59
CA GLY A 256 -8.29 -12.76 -12.12
C GLY A 256 -8.20 -11.66 -11.09
N SER A 257 -7.23 -11.75 -10.18
CA SER A 257 -7.13 -10.86 -9.02
C SER A 257 -6.76 -9.42 -9.39
N GLY A 258 -7.64 -8.48 -9.07
CA GLY A 258 -7.41 -7.05 -9.07
C GLY A 258 -6.87 -6.51 -7.74
N MET A 259 -6.39 -5.27 -7.81
CA MET A 259 -6.20 -4.43 -6.64
C MET A 259 -6.83 -3.05 -6.90
N HIS A 260 -8.15 -2.99 -7.03
CA HIS A 260 -8.82 -1.73 -7.34
C HIS A 260 -8.52 -0.74 -6.23
N THR A 261 -7.96 0.42 -6.58
CA THR A 261 -7.49 1.36 -5.57
C THR A 261 -8.34 2.62 -5.63
N HIS A 262 -9.06 2.87 -4.54
CA HIS A 262 -9.74 4.14 -4.34
C HIS A 262 -8.72 5.21 -3.95
N LEU A 263 -8.79 6.37 -4.60
CA LEU A 263 -7.90 7.51 -4.37
C LEU A 263 -8.72 8.78 -4.12
N SER A 264 -8.24 9.58 -3.18
CA SER A 264 -8.73 10.93 -2.92
C SER A 264 -7.55 11.86 -2.58
N LEU A 265 -7.70 13.14 -2.93
CA LEU A 265 -6.82 14.20 -2.43
C LEU A 265 -7.56 15.03 -1.40
N PHE A 266 -6.87 15.35 -0.32
CA PHE A 266 -7.33 16.29 0.69
C PHE A 266 -6.45 17.53 0.68
N ARG A 267 -7.05 18.68 0.99
CA ARG A 267 -6.38 19.97 1.16
C ARG A 267 -7.00 20.65 2.36
N ASP A 268 -6.18 21.08 3.30
CA ASP A 268 -6.62 21.78 4.51
C ASP A 268 -7.70 21.02 5.32
N GLY A 269 -7.64 19.68 5.29
CA GLY A 269 -8.60 18.79 5.97
C GLY A 269 -9.89 18.53 5.19
N GLU A 270 -10.07 19.14 4.02
CA GLU A 270 -11.26 18.95 3.17
C GLU A 270 -10.96 18.08 1.96
N ASN A 271 -11.93 17.28 1.53
CA ASN A 271 -11.80 16.43 0.35
C ASN A 271 -11.80 17.28 -0.93
N ALA A 272 -10.62 17.45 -1.53
CA ALA A 272 -10.41 18.26 -2.71
C ALA A 272 -11.06 17.69 -3.99
N PHE A 273 -11.58 16.46 -3.96
CA PHE A 273 -12.32 15.87 -5.07
C PHE A 273 -13.81 16.19 -5.04
N HIS A 274 -14.33 16.68 -3.91
CA HIS A 274 -15.72 17.09 -3.79
C HIS A 274 -15.91 18.57 -4.17
N ASP A 275 -17.00 18.88 -4.87
CA ASP A 275 -17.44 20.26 -5.09
C ASP A 275 -18.98 20.32 -5.05
N PRO A 276 -19.59 20.91 -3.99
CA PRO A 276 -21.03 20.98 -3.84
C PRO A 276 -21.71 21.87 -4.90
N ALA A 277 -20.98 22.73 -5.60
CA ALA A 277 -21.53 23.58 -6.66
C ALA A 277 -21.70 22.84 -7.99
N LYS A 278 -21.07 21.67 -8.17
CA LYS A 278 -21.21 20.86 -9.38
C LYS A 278 -22.40 19.91 -9.21
N ALA A 279 -23.24 19.79 -10.25
CA ALA A 279 -24.41 18.91 -10.23
C ALA A 279 -24.06 17.43 -9.95
N ASP A 280 -22.84 17.02 -10.27
CA ASP A 280 -22.34 15.69 -9.99
C ASP A 280 -21.45 15.59 -8.74
N GLY A 281 -21.20 16.69 -8.03
CA GLY A 281 -20.38 16.72 -6.83
C GLY A 281 -18.88 16.53 -7.07
N LEU A 282 -18.42 16.49 -8.33
CA LEU A 282 -17.04 16.19 -8.71
C LEU A 282 -16.28 17.47 -9.08
N SER A 283 -15.29 17.82 -8.28
CA SER A 283 -14.51 19.06 -8.43
C SER A 283 -13.67 19.11 -9.71
N ASP A 284 -13.25 20.31 -10.09
CA ASP A 284 -12.32 20.49 -11.20
C ASP A 284 -10.94 19.88 -10.89
N THR A 285 -10.53 19.81 -9.61
CA THR A 285 -9.34 19.09 -9.15
C THR A 285 -9.46 17.59 -9.44
N ALA A 286 -10.59 16.95 -9.10
CA ALA A 286 -10.80 15.54 -9.38
C ALA A 286 -10.77 15.24 -10.89
N ARG A 287 -11.44 16.07 -11.70
CA ARG A 287 -11.44 15.92 -13.16
C ARG A 287 -10.05 16.06 -13.76
N SER A 288 -9.28 17.01 -13.25
CA SER A 288 -7.89 17.25 -13.66
C SER A 288 -7.01 16.06 -13.27
N PHE A 289 -7.18 15.52 -12.06
CA PHE A 289 -6.48 14.32 -11.61
C PHE A 289 -6.80 13.11 -12.50
N ILE A 290 -8.08 12.88 -12.81
CA ILE A 290 -8.52 11.84 -13.75
C ILE A 290 -7.89 12.07 -15.13
N ALA A 291 -7.87 13.30 -15.65
CA ALA A 291 -7.26 13.60 -16.95
C ALA A 291 -5.76 13.25 -16.98
N GLY A 292 -5.04 13.53 -15.89
CA GLY A 292 -3.64 13.13 -15.73
C GLY A 292 -3.44 11.61 -15.76
N LEU A 293 -4.26 10.88 -15.01
CA LEU A 293 -4.26 9.41 -15.01
C LEU A 293 -4.55 8.82 -16.39
N LEU A 294 -5.57 9.32 -17.08
CA LEU A 294 -5.92 8.84 -18.43
C LEU A 294 -4.80 9.13 -19.44
N ARG A 295 -4.16 10.30 -19.35
CA ARG A 295 -3.05 10.67 -20.25
C ARG A 295 -1.86 9.74 -20.11
N HIS A 296 -1.51 9.36 -18.88
CA HIS A 296 -0.34 8.53 -18.59
C HIS A 296 -0.65 7.04 -18.41
N ALA A 297 -1.92 6.63 -18.53
CA ALA A 297 -2.40 5.27 -18.26
C ALA A 297 -1.51 4.19 -18.90
N ARG A 298 -1.18 4.33 -20.19
CA ARG A 298 -0.39 3.36 -20.94
C ARG A 298 1.03 3.19 -20.41
N GLU A 299 1.64 4.28 -19.93
CA GLU A 299 3.01 4.30 -19.43
C GLU A 299 3.08 3.73 -18.01
N ILE A 300 2.16 4.16 -17.15
CA ILE A 300 2.10 3.69 -15.75
C ILE A 300 1.60 2.23 -15.65
N THR A 301 0.96 1.68 -16.69
CA THR A 301 0.62 0.24 -16.76
C THR A 301 1.85 -0.63 -16.53
N ALA A 302 3.04 -0.27 -17.02
CA ALA A 302 4.25 -1.08 -16.81
C ALA A 302 4.63 -1.26 -15.32
N VAL A 303 4.23 -0.32 -14.46
CA VAL A 303 4.49 -0.38 -13.00
C VAL A 303 3.30 -0.96 -12.24
N THR A 304 2.09 -0.51 -12.60
CA THR A 304 0.84 -0.95 -11.94
C THR A 304 0.44 -2.39 -12.31
N ASN A 305 1.01 -2.93 -13.41
CA ASN A 305 0.80 -4.27 -13.96
C ASN A 305 2.15 -4.88 -14.35
N GLN A 306 3.04 -5.04 -13.36
CA GLN A 306 4.47 -5.28 -13.59
C GLN A 306 4.84 -6.67 -14.13
N LEU A 307 3.91 -7.63 -14.12
CA LEU A 307 4.20 -9.01 -14.53
C LEU A 307 3.66 -9.30 -15.93
N VAL A 308 4.32 -10.22 -16.66
CA VAL A 308 3.76 -10.80 -17.89
C VAL A 308 2.35 -11.37 -17.65
N ASN A 309 2.13 -11.95 -16.47
CA ASN A 309 0.84 -12.50 -16.07
C ASN A 309 -0.25 -11.43 -15.87
N SER A 310 0.10 -10.20 -15.47
CA SER A 310 -0.83 -9.07 -15.34
C SER A 310 -1.61 -8.81 -16.63
N TYR A 311 -0.93 -8.91 -17.78
CA TYR A 311 -1.56 -8.72 -19.09
C TYR A 311 -2.51 -9.84 -19.49
N LYS A 312 -2.45 -11.02 -18.83
CA LYS A 312 -3.44 -12.09 -19.03
C LYS A 312 -4.75 -11.75 -18.33
N ARG A 313 -4.70 -11.09 -17.16
CA ARG A 313 -5.89 -10.53 -16.48
C ARG A 313 -6.57 -9.49 -17.36
N ILE A 314 -5.82 -8.55 -17.91
CA ILE A 314 -6.38 -7.46 -18.75
C ILE A 314 -6.98 -8.02 -20.04
N ASN A 315 -6.33 -8.96 -20.73
CA ASN A 315 -6.75 -9.35 -22.08
C ASN A 315 -7.97 -10.30 -22.14
N GLU A 316 -8.19 -11.15 -21.13
CA GLU A 316 -9.20 -12.22 -21.22
C GLU A 316 -10.67 -11.76 -21.02
N GLY A 317 -10.94 -10.46 -20.85
CA GLY A 317 -12.28 -9.90 -21.04
C GLY A 317 -13.26 -10.00 -19.85
N TYR A 318 -12.75 -10.24 -18.64
CA TYR A 318 -13.51 -10.14 -17.38
C TYR A 318 -13.68 -8.66 -16.95
N GLU A 319 -14.13 -8.38 -15.72
CA GLU A 319 -14.35 -7.01 -15.19
C GLU A 319 -13.09 -6.09 -15.16
N ALA A 320 -11.92 -6.63 -15.53
CA ALA A 320 -10.66 -5.89 -15.63
C ALA A 320 -10.68 -4.87 -16.80
N PRO A 321 -10.24 -3.62 -16.56
CA PRO A 321 -10.31 -2.57 -17.56
C PRO A 321 -9.29 -2.76 -18.70
N ARG A 322 -9.79 -2.77 -19.95
CA ARG A 322 -8.97 -2.90 -21.18
C ARG A 322 -8.71 -1.59 -21.91
N TYR A 323 -9.57 -0.60 -21.69
CA TYR A 323 -9.56 0.65 -22.44
C TYR A 323 -9.28 1.81 -21.50
N VAL A 324 -8.53 2.79 -22.00
CA VAL A 324 -8.33 4.06 -21.30
C VAL A 324 -9.62 4.84 -21.36
N SER A 325 -10.41 4.76 -20.30
CA SER A 325 -11.69 5.42 -20.18
C SER A 325 -11.97 5.75 -18.72
N TRP A 326 -12.83 6.72 -18.50
CA TRP A 326 -13.40 6.96 -17.19
C TRP A 326 -14.92 7.02 -17.29
N ALA A 327 -15.60 6.62 -16.23
CA ALA A 327 -17.05 6.67 -16.18
C ALA A 327 -17.55 6.69 -14.74
N ARG A 328 -18.76 7.21 -14.57
CA ARG A 328 -19.48 7.14 -13.29
C ARG A 328 -20.21 5.80 -13.23
N ASN A 329 -20.05 5.08 -12.12
CA ASN A 329 -20.75 3.82 -11.86
C ASN A 329 -20.61 2.72 -12.95
N ASN A 330 -19.48 2.66 -13.68
CA ASN A 330 -19.23 1.61 -14.68
C ASN A 330 -18.01 0.77 -14.29
N ARG A 331 -18.26 -0.52 -14.02
CA ARG A 331 -17.26 -1.53 -13.64
C ARG A 331 -16.44 -2.10 -14.82
N SER A 332 -16.38 -1.41 -15.95
CA SER A 332 -15.46 -1.74 -17.06
C SER A 332 -14.50 -0.59 -17.39
N ALA A 333 -14.72 0.59 -16.81
CA ALA A 333 -13.84 1.74 -17.00
C ALA A 333 -12.53 1.58 -16.24
N LEU A 334 -11.45 2.14 -16.78
CA LEU A 334 -10.15 2.21 -16.11
C LEU A 334 -10.25 3.02 -14.82
N VAL A 335 -10.86 4.21 -14.92
CA VAL A 335 -11.16 5.06 -13.77
C VAL A 335 -12.67 5.10 -13.56
N ARG A 336 -13.13 4.50 -12.47
CA ARG A 336 -14.52 4.60 -12.04
C ARG A 336 -14.65 5.72 -11.02
N VAL A 337 -15.74 6.48 -11.10
CA VAL A 337 -16.14 7.42 -10.03
C VAL A 337 -17.35 6.82 -9.33
N PRO A 338 -17.19 6.28 -8.10
CA PRO A 338 -18.31 5.79 -7.30
C PRO A 338 -19.31 6.90 -6.99
N ILE A 339 -20.58 6.54 -6.83
CA ILE A 339 -21.61 7.48 -6.37
C ILE A 339 -21.53 7.56 -4.85
N THR A 340 -21.28 8.77 -4.35
CA THR A 340 -21.24 9.05 -2.92
C THR A 340 -22.63 8.92 -2.30
N LYS A 341 -22.73 8.28 -1.12
CA LYS A 341 -23.98 8.22 -0.34
C LYS A 341 -24.40 9.65 0.07
N PRO A 342 -25.71 9.98 0.12
CA PRO A 342 -26.17 11.29 0.59
C PRO A 342 -25.56 11.65 1.96
N GLY A 343 -25.03 12.88 2.08
CA GLY A 343 -24.42 13.37 3.32
C GLY A 343 -23.02 12.85 3.65
N LYS A 344 -22.38 12.06 2.76
CA LYS A 344 -21.03 11.51 2.95
C LYS A 344 -20.01 12.12 1.98
N VAL A 345 -20.00 13.45 1.87
CA VAL A 345 -19.21 14.19 0.88
C VAL A 345 -17.71 13.85 0.90
N ASP A 346 -17.16 13.56 2.09
CA ASP A 346 -15.77 13.15 2.29
C ASP A 346 -15.43 11.80 1.64
N SER A 347 -16.43 11.01 1.25
CA SER A 347 -16.24 9.74 0.53
C SER A 347 -16.13 9.92 -0.99
N THR A 348 -16.12 11.16 -1.50
CA THR A 348 -15.90 11.45 -2.93
C THR A 348 -14.49 11.03 -3.32
N ARG A 349 -14.40 10.12 -4.29
CA ARG A 349 -13.15 9.46 -4.67
C ARG A 349 -13.20 8.97 -6.10
N ILE A 350 -12.05 8.59 -6.62
CA ILE A 350 -11.94 7.83 -7.87
C ILE A 350 -11.42 6.43 -7.56
N GLU A 351 -11.71 5.46 -8.41
CA GLU A 351 -11.29 4.08 -8.30
C GLU A 351 -10.47 3.74 -9.55
N TYR A 352 -9.16 3.51 -9.38
CA TYR A 352 -8.29 3.07 -10.47
C TYR A 352 -8.22 1.55 -10.49
N ARG A 353 -8.79 0.94 -11.54
CA ARG A 353 -9.15 -0.49 -11.55
C ARG A 353 -8.13 -1.40 -12.23
N ALA A 354 -7.13 -0.81 -12.89
CA ALA A 354 -6.13 -1.59 -13.59
C ALA A 354 -5.05 -2.17 -12.68
N LEU A 355 -4.88 -1.70 -11.44
CA LEU A 355 -3.87 -2.28 -10.54
C LEU A 355 -4.18 -3.76 -10.31
N ASP A 356 -3.12 -4.54 -10.18
CA ASP A 356 -3.16 -5.92 -9.71
C ASP A 356 -2.32 -6.05 -8.43
N PRO A 357 -2.57 -7.07 -7.59
CA PRO A 357 -1.98 -7.15 -6.26
C PRO A 357 -0.53 -7.67 -6.28
N ALA A 358 -0.01 -8.03 -7.45
CA ALA A 358 1.38 -8.42 -7.63
C ALA A 358 2.31 -7.22 -7.85
N CYS A 359 1.77 -6.01 -8.06
CA CYS A 359 2.58 -4.80 -8.18
C CYS A 359 3.35 -4.48 -6.88
N ASN A 360 4.39 -3.66 -7.03
CA ASN A 360 5.00 -2.98 -5.89
C ASN A 360 4.10 -1.79 -5.49
N PRO A 361 3.43 -1.82 -4.31
CA PRO A 361 2.45 -0.81 -3.94
C PRO A 361 3.06 0.59 -3.82
N TYR A 362 4.32 0.70 -3.36
CA TYR A 362 5.00 1.98 -3.25
C TYR A 362 5.18 2.63 -4.64
N LEU A 363 5.69 1.87 -5.61
CA LEU A 363 5.89 2.37 -6.96
C LEU A 363 4.55 2.64 -7.66
N ALA A 364 3.57 1.75 -7.49
CA ALA A 364 2.25 1.88 -8.10
C ALA A 364 1.53 3.15 -7.60
N PHE A 365 1.46 3.37 -6.29
CA PHE A 365 0.86 4.59 -5.74
C PHE A 365 1.66 5.84 -6.11
N SER A 366 2.99 5.73 -6.20
CA SER A 366 3.85 6.83 -6.58
C SER A 366 3.59 7.30 -8.02
N VAL A 367 3.46 6.38 -8.98
CA VAL A 367 3.16 6.73 -10.37
C VAL A 367 1.72 7.21 -10.55
N LEU A 368 0.76 6.68 -9.79
CA LEU A 368 -0.63 7.17 -9.80
C LEU A 368 -0.71 8.61 -9.30
N LEU A 369 -0.06 8.91 -8.17
CA LEU A 369 0.00 10.26 -7.60
C LEU A 369 0.67 11.23 -8.59
N ALA A 370 1.84 10.87 -9.11
CA ALA A 370 2.58 11.71 -10.05
C ALA A 370 1.77 11.96 -11.34
N ALA A 371 1.13 10.92 -11.90
CA ALA A 371 0.31 11.05 -13.10
C ALA A 371 -0.93 11.94 -12.84
N GLY A 372 -1.60 11.76 -11.71
CA GLY A 372 -2.77 12.57 -11.37
C GLY A 372 -2.41 14.03 -11.09
N LEU A 373 -1.33 14.31 -10.36
CA LEU A 373 -0.86 15.68 -10.11
C LEU A 373 -0.45 16.40 -11.39
N ARG A 374 0.15 15.71 -12.37
CA ARG A 374 0.44 16.29 -13.71
C ARG A 374 -0.80 16.79 -14.44
N GLY A 375 -1.97 16.26 -14.12
CA GLY A 375 -3.24 16.75 -14.66
C GLY A 375 -3.71 18.05 -14.00
N ILE A 376 -3.28 18.34 -12.76
CA ILE A 376 -3.70 19.52 -11.99
C ILE A 376 -2.74 20.68 -12.27
N LYS A 377 -3.28 21.80 -12.76
CA LYS A 377 -2.50 23.00 -13.07
C LYS A 377 -1.81 23.54 -11.80
N GLY A 378 -0.50 23.75 -11.87
CA GLY A 378 0.30 24.28 -10.75
C GLY A 378 0.71 23.22 -9.72
N ALA A 379 0.45 21.93 -9.97
CA ALA A 379 0.81 20.82 -9.09
C ALA A 379 1.89 19.88 -9.66
N SER A 380 2.44 20.20 -10.85
CA SER A 380 3.33 19.33 -11.63
C SER A 380 4.81 19.72 -11.55
#